data_AF-A0A7L4KPM6-F1
#
_entry.id   AF-A0A7L4KPM6-F1
#
_cell.length_a   1.000
_cell.length_b   1.000
_cell.length_c   1.000
_cell.angle_alpha   90.00
_cell.angle_beta   90.00
_cell.angle_gamma   90.00
#
_symmetry.space_group_name_H-M   'P 1'
#
loop_
_entity.id
_entity.type
_entity.pdbx_description
1 polymer ?
#
loop_
_entity_poly.entity_id
_entity_poly.type
_entity_poly.pdbx_seq_one_letter_code
_entity_poly.pdbx_strand_id
1 'polypeptide(L)'
;LAGKDAQKGPLLFDDLPPSSSADSGMKGSLLFDGLPPASSSDPASSATKQVSSAGSQEKGQKRKSLEEEEEKNGREELVEKKVCKGSVGILGLKGYVAERKGEREDMQDAHVILNDITEECRPLPSQITRVSYFAVFDGHGGVRASKFAAQNLHQNLIKKFPKGEVVSVEKTVKRCLLDTFKHTDEEFLKQASSQKPAWKDGSTATCVLAVDNILYIANLGDSR
;
A
#
# COMPACT_ATOMS: atom_id res chain seq x y z
N LEU A 1 -22.21 -53.58 37.59
CA LEU A 1 -20.98 -53.75 36.76
C LEU A 1 -21.07 -52.79 35.58
N ALA A 2 -20.17 -51.79 35.56
CA ALA A 2 -19.76 -50.88 34.47
C ALA A 2 -20.88 -50.15 33.67
N GLY A 3 -20.99 -48.83 33.63
CA GLY A 3 -19.92 -47.82 33.60
C GLY A 3 -19.37 -47.68 32.18
N LYS A 4 -19.83 -46.69 31.41
CA LYS A 4 -19.15 -46.22 30.19
C LYS A 4 -19.01 -44.71 30.26
N ASP A 5 -17.81 -44.31 30.66
CA ASP A 5 -17.32 -42.94 30.72
C ASP A 5 -17.15 -42.34 29.32
N ALA A 6 -17.61 -41.11 29.15
CA ALA A 6 -17.24 -40.25 28.04
C ALA A 6 -15.90 -39.57 28.36
N GLN A 7 -14.88 -39.89 27.57
CA GLN A 7 -13.55 -39.29 27.67
C GLN A 7 -13.61 -37.84 27.18
N LYS A 8 -13.47 -36.88 28.11
CA LYS A 8 -13.34 -35.44 27.82
C LYS A 8 -11.84 -35.12 27.73
N GLY A 9 -11.37 -34.80 26.53
CA GLY A 9 -9.99 -34.31 26.31
C GLY A 9 -9.77 -32.91 26.90
N PRO A 10 -8.51 -32.48 27.11
CA PRO A 10 -8.20 -31.23 27.79
C PRO A 10 -8.63 -30.02 26.95
N LEU A 11 -9.19 -29.01 27.60
CA LEU A 11 -9.61 -27.75 26.98
C LEU A 11 -8.40 -26.81 26.88
N LEU A 12 -8.27 -26.15 25.73
CA LEU A 12 -7.12 -25.40 25.23
C LEU A 12 -6.79 -24.11 26.01
N PHE A 13 -7.38 -23.86 27.19
CA PHE A 13 -7.31 -22.55 27.85
C PHE A 13 -7.18 -22.61 29.39
N ASP A 14 -6.86 -23.75 29.97
CA ASP A 14 -6.74 -23.89 31.44
C ASP A 14 -5.43 -23.27 32.03
N ASP A 15 -4.51 -22.77 31.20
CA ASP A 15 -3.20 -22.22 31.62
C ASP A 15 -3.05 -20.69 31.49
N LEU A 16 -4.15 -19.92 31.58
CA LEU A 16 -4.06 -18.45 31.61
C LEU A 16 -4.10 -17.90 33.05
N PRO A 17 -3.15 -17.03 33.45
CA PRO A 17 -3.16 -16.43 34.77
C PRO A 17 -4.37 -15.49 34.95
N PRO A 18 -4.92 -15.37 36.19
CA PRO A 18 -6.08 -14.54 36.43
C PRO A 18 -5.77 -13.05 36.25
N SER A 19 -6.74 -12.32 35.68
CA SER A 19 -6.68 -10.87 35.53
C SER A 19 -6.74 -10.19 36.90
N SER A 20 -5.62 -9.65 37.36
CA SER A 20 -5.57 -8.80 38.55
C SER A 20 -6.04 -7.38 38.20
N SER A 21 -6.85 -6.83 39.09
CA SER A 21 -7.38 -5.47 39.05
C SER A 21 -6.74 -4.61 40.15
N ALA A 22 -6.34 -3.38 39.77
CA ALA A 22 -5.96 -2.20 40.58
C ALA A 22 -4.74 -2.37 41.53
N ASP A 23 -3.87 -1.40 41.83
CA ASP A 23 -3.86 0.07 41.74
C ASP A 23 -2.40 0.59 41.89
N SER A 24 -2.21 1.87 41.57
CA SER A 24 -1.20 2.82 42.07
C SER A 24 0.10 3.07 41.27
N GLY A 25 0.03 4.15 40.46
CA GLY A 25 0.95 5.29 40.57
C GLY A 25 2.34 5.20 39.93
N MET A 26 2.48 5.77 38.73
CA MET A 26 3.55 6.75 38.40
C MET A 26 3.26 7.47 37.08
N LYS A 27 3.45 8.79 37.08
CA LYS A 27 3.35 9.70 35.93
C LYS A 27 4.61 9.60 35.05
N GLY A 28 4.42 9.72 33.72
CA GLY A 28 5.45 10.04 32.71
C GLY A 28 5.81 8.82 31.86
N SER A 29 5.90 8.85 30.53
CA SER A 29 5.90 9.92 29.51
C SER A 29 5.18 9.39 28.26
N LEU A 30 4.44 10.24 27.54
CA LEU A 30 3.75 9.82 26.32
C LEU A 30 4.76 9.55 25.19
N LEU A 31 4.49 8.51 24.39
CA LEU A 31 5.29 7.98 23.27
C LEU A 31 5.65 8.97 22.15
N PHE A 32 5.25 10.24 22.27
CA PHE A 32 5.44 11.28 21.26
C PHE A 32 6.13 12.55 21.80
N ASP A 33 6.58 12.56 23.06
CA ASP A 33 7.27 13.72 23.67
C ASP A 33 8.70 13.98 23.12
N GLY A 34 9.18 13.17 22.18
CA GLY A 34 10.55 13.24 21.65
C GLY A 34 10.68 13.57 20.16
N LEU A 35 9.62 14.04 19.48
CA LEU A 35 9.71 14.35 18.04
C LEU A 35 10.14 15.81 17.80
N PRO A 36 11.21 16.08 17.04
CA PRO A 36 11.55 17.43 16.63
C PRO A 36 10.51 17.98 15.62
N PRO A 37 10.25 19.30 15.60
CA PRO A 37 9.36 19.90 14.62
C PRO A 37 9.95 19.83 13.21
N ALA A 38 9.08 19.62 12.22
CA ALA A 38 9.46 19.56 10.81
C ALA A 38 9.92 20.92 10.28
N SER A 39 11.16 21.00 9.78
CA SER A 39 11.69 22.17 9.08
C SER A 39 11.70 21.93 7.56
N SER A 40 10.98 22.78 6.83
CA SER A 40 11.05 22.93 5.38
C SER A 40 12.22 23.81 4.95
N SER A 41 13.05 23.33 4.00
CA SER A 41 13.78 24.01 2.88
C SER A 41 14.00 25.54 2.93
N ASP A 42 15.14 26.20 2.61
CA ASP A 42 16.42 25.89 1.91
C ASP A 42 17.47 27.01 2.28
N PRO A 43 18.42 27.46 1.42
CA PRO A 43 19.86 27.19 1.43
C PRO A 43 20.78 28.31 1.99
N ALA A 44 22.04 27.91 2.30
CA ALA A 44 23.32 28.66 2.31
C ALA A 44 23.52 30.03 3.03
N SER A 45 24.64 30.07 3.78
CA SER A 45 25.56 31.19 4.03
C SER A 45 25.31 32.19 5.19
N SER A 46 26.27 32.14 6.12
CA SER A 46 26.72 33.06 7.18
C SER A 46 26.27 34.54 7.19
N ALA A 47 25.81 35.03 8.34
CA ALA A 47 26.50 36.02 9.20
C ALA A 47 25.55 36.68 10.26
N THR A 48 25.92 36.50 11.53
CA THR A 48 25.88 37.43 12.68
C THR A 48 24.65 38.31 13.06
N LYS A 49 24.29 38.19 14.36
CA LYS A 49 23.77 39.20 15.35
C LYS A 49 22.26 39.42 15.59
N GLN A 50 21.95 39.35 16.90
CA GLN A 50 21.00 40.11 17.76
C GLN A 50 19.50 39.78 17.85
N VAL A 51 19.14 39.20 19.01
CA VAL A 51 18.11 39.60 20.00
C VAL A 51 17.02 40.60 19.58
N SER A 52 15.74 40.20 19.69
CA SER A 52 14.72 40.89 20.52
C SER A 52 13.38 40.14 20.57
N SER A 53 12.73 40.26 21.72
CA SER A 53 11.45 39.69 22.19
C SER A 53 10.19 40.40 21.67
N ALA A 54 9.11 39.64 21.45
CA ALA A 54 7.68 39.96 21.69
C ALA A 54 6.86 38.79 21.08
N GLY A 55 5.87 38.13 21.68
CA GLY A 55 4.95 38.55 22.72
C GLY A 55 3.58 38.85 22.12
N SER A 56 2.76 37.83 21.85
CA SER A 56 1.29 37.96 21.82
C SER A 56 0.59 36.60 21.71
N GLN A 57 -0.24 36.33 22.72
CA GLN A 57 -1.21 35.25 22.85
C GLN A 57 -2.45 35.55 21.99
N GLU A 58 -3.17 34.51 21.54
CA GLU A 58 -4.65 34.47 21.43
C GLU A 58 -5.08 33.02 21.09
N LYS A 59 -5.52 32.21 22.07
CA LYS A 59 -6.94 31.85 22.37
C LYS A 59 -7.78 31.67 21.09
N GLY A 60 -8.21 30.48 20.67
CA GLY A 60 -8.90 29.44 21.46
C GLY A 60 -10.42 29.68 21.42
N GLN A 61 -11.11 29.25 20.37
CA GLN A 61 -12.58 29.28 20.30
C GLN A 61 -13.18 27.87 20.39
N LYS A 62 -13.87 27.67 21.50
CA LYS A 62 -14.61 26.49 21.95
C LYS A 62 -15.93 26.41 21.18
N ARG A 63 -16.16 25.35 20.40
CA ARG A 63 -17.46 25.08 19.77
C ARG A 63 -18.44 24.54 20.81
N LYS A 64 -19.65 25.10 20.78
CA LYS A 64 -20.78 24.86 21.66
C LYS A 64 -21.49 23.57 21.25
N SER A 65 -21.69 22.66 22.20
CA SER A 65 -22.53 21.47 22.08
C SER A 65 -24.01 21.87 22.17
N LEU A 66 -24.84 21.31 21.30
CA LEU A 66 -26.28 21.18 21.51
C LEU A 66 -26.63 19.72 21.25
N GLU A 67 -27.14 19.12 22.31
CA GLU A 67 -27.77 17.80 22.37
C GLU A 67 -29.16 17.94 21.74
N GLU A 68 -29.53 17.06 20.81
CA GLU A 68 -30.92 16.68 20.59
C GLU A 68 -30.96 15.17 20.32
N GLU A 69 -31.86 14.51 21.05
CA GLU A 69 -32.00 13.07 21.17
C GLU A 69 -32.64 12.40 19.94
N GLU A 70 -32.49 11.08 19.92
CA GLU A 70 -32.92 10.14 18.90
C GLU A 70 -34.42 10.16 18.59
N GLU A 71 -34.78 9.99 17.32
CA GLU A 71 -35.84 9.04 16.96
C GLU A 71 -35.49 8.29 15.66
N LYS A 72 -35.46 6.97 15.76
CA LYS A 72 -35.26 6.02 14.67
C LYS A 72 -36.43 6.08 13.69
N ASN A 73 -36.14 6.21 12.40
CA ASN A 73 -36.90 5.51 11.37
C ASN A 73 -36.01 5.19 10.16
N GLY A 74 -35.83 3.90 9.92
CA GLY A 74 -35.00 3.36 8.86
C GLY A 74 -35.56 3.69 7.47
N ARG A 75 -34.77 4.44 6.71
CA ARG A 75 -34.73 4.37 5.25
C ARG A 75 -33.26 4.33 4.87
N GLU A 76 -32.87 3.26 4.19
CA GLU A 76 -31.54 3.13 3.60
C GLU A 76 -31.34 4.28 2.60
N GLU A 77 -30.63 5.31 3.03
CA GLU A 77 -30.16 6.37 2.15
C GLU A 77 -29.07 5.76 1.27
N LEU A 78 -29.44 5.42 0.04
CA LEU A 78 -28.49 5.16 -1.04
C LEU A 78 -27.63 6.42 -1.17
N VAL A 79 -26.44 6.38 -0.56
CA VAL A 79 -25.41 7.39 -0.77
C VAL A 79 -25.01 7.30 -2.24
N GLU A 80 -25.67 8.11 -3.07
CA GLU A 80 -25.23 8.35 -4.43
C GLU A 80 -23.82 8.94 -4.33
N LYS A 81 -22.83 8.10 -4.63
CA LYS A 81 -21.47 8.55 -4.90
C LYS A 81 -21.58 9.61 -5.98
N LYS A 82 -21.39 10.88 -5.62
CA LYS A 82 -21.24 11.98 -6.57
C LYS A 82 -20.00 11.71 -7.41
N VAL A 83 -20.18 10.94 -8.48
CA VAL A 83 -19.21 10.85 -9.57
C VAL A 83 -19.23 12.22 -10.22
N CYS A 84 -18.14 12.96 -10.08
CA CYS A 84 -17.96 14.24 -10.74
C CYS A 84 -18.10 14.05 -12.25
N LYS A 85 -19.29 14.31 -12.80
CA LYS A 85 -19.57 14.39 -14.25
C LYS A 85 -19.04 15.72 -14.81
N GLY A 86 -17.78 16.02 -14.54
CA GLY A 86 -17.01 16.98 -15.33
C GLY A 86 -16.27 16.21 -16.41
N SER A 87 -15.99 16.84 -17.54
CA SER A 87 -14.93 16.40 -18.46
C SER A 87 -13.59 16.52 -17.73
N VAL A 88 -13.31 15.55 -16.85
CA VAL A 88 -12.07 15.48 -16.10
C VAL A 88 -10.99 15.17 -17.13
N GLY A 89 -10.15 16.17 -17.42
CA GLY A 89 -8.94 15.96 -18.20
C GLY A 89 -8.08 14.84 -17.60
N ILE A 90 -7.05 14.45 -18.34
CA ILE A 90 -6.08 13.44 -17.90
C ILE A 90 -5.43 13.92 -16.60
N LEU A 91 -5.71 13.26 -15.47
CA LEU A 91 -5.24 13.69 -14.14
C LEU A 91 -3.74 13.40 -13.95
N GLY A 92 -2.90 14.39 -13.70
CA GLY A 92 -1.49 14.13 -13.37
C GLY A 92 -1.36 13.23 -12.12
N LEU A 93 -0.64 12.13 -12.24
CA LEU A 93 -0.39 11.20 -11.13
C LEU A 93 1.05 11.37 -10.61
N LYS A 94 1.19 11.38 -9.29
CA LYS A 94 2.49 11.39 -8.62
C LYS A 94 2.45 10.44 -7.44
N GLY A 95 3.23 9.38 -7.51
CA GLY A 95 3.41 8.41 -6.44
C GLY A 95 4.52 8.83 -5.47
N TYR A 96 4.35 8.41 -4.22
CA TYR A 96 5.35 8.50 -3.17
C TYR A 96 5.36 7.17 -2.43
N VAL A 97 6.51 6.82 -1.85
CA VAL A 97 6.69 5.57 -1.10
C VAL A 97 7.48 5.83 0.17
N ALA A 98 7.12 5.09 1.20
CA ALA A 98 7.92 4.93 2.39
C ALA A 98 7.93 3.45 2.75
N GLU A 99 9.10 2.93 3.10
CA GLU A 99 9.27 1.54 3.50
C GLU A 99 10.09 1.49 4.79
N ARG A 100 9.82 0.49 5.62
CA ARG A 100 10.53 0.29 6.89
C ARG A 100 10.63 -1.19 7.17
N LYS A 101 11.82 -1.64 7.58
CA LYS A 101 12.06 -3.04 7.98
C LYS A 101 11.23 -3.47 9.20
N GLY A 102 10.97 -2.54 10.12
CA GLY A 102 10.34 -2.84 11.40
C GLY A 102 11.19 -3.78 12.27
N GLU A 103 10.53 -4.68 13.00
CA GLU A 103 11.14 -5.62 13.94
C GLU A 103 11.76 -6.86 13.26
N ARG A 104 11.60 -7.01 11.94
CA ARG A 104 12.12 -8.15 11.18
C ARG A 104 13.65 -8.09 11.07
N GLU A 105 14.27 -9.25 10.95
CA GLU A 105 15.72 -9.36 10.74
C GLU A 105 16.11 -8.76 9.38
N ASP A 106 15.39 -9.13 8.32
CA ASP A 106 15.62 -8.72 6.94
C ASP A 106 14.49 -7.85 6.37
N MET A 107 14.84 -6.93 5.46
CA MET A 107 13.89 -6.19 4.63
C MET A 107 13.66 -6.97 3.33
N GLN A 108 12.49 -7.61 3.21
CA GLN A 108 12.14 -8.43 2.04
C GLN A 108 11.13 -7.74 1.12
N ASP A 109 10.55 -6.61 1.51
CA ASP A 109 9.65 -5.84 0.66
C ASP A 109 10.41 -5.15 -0.48
N ALA A 110 9.70 -4.91 -1.57
CA ALA A 110 10.14 -4.07 -2.68
C ALA A 110 8.95 -3.29 -3.25
N HIS A 111 9.23 -2.24 -4.01
CA HIS A 111 8.19 -1.41 -4.62
C HIS A 111 8.67 -0.79 -5.93
N VAL A 112 7.72 -0.30 -6.74
CA VAL A 112 7.97 0.43 -7.97
C VAL A 112 7.02 1.62 -8.06
N ILE A 113 7.57 2.79 -8.38
CA ILE A 113 6.81 4.01 -8.69
C ILE A 113 7.25 4.51 -10.05
N LEU A 114 6.34 4.46 -11.03
CA LEU A 114 6.55 5.00 -12.36
C LEU A 114 5.36 5.90 -12.70
N ASN A 115 5.55 7.20 -12.46
CA ASN A 115 4.50 8.21 -12.63
C ASN A 115 4.05 8.35 -14.09
N ASP A 116 4.95 8.08 -15.04
CA ASP A 116 4.67 8.11 -16.47
C ASP A 116 5.56 7.07 -17.16
N ILE A 117 4.93 6.11 -17.85
CA ILE A 117 5.59 5.12 -18.72
C ILE A 117 5.02 5.16 -20.15
N THR A 118 4.39 6.28 -20.51
CA THR A 118 3.64 6.43 -21.76
C THR A 118 4.56 6.28 -22.98
N GLU A 119 5.75 6.86 -22.92
CA GLU A 119 6.72 6.81 -24.02
C GLU A 119 7.31 5.42 -24.22
N GLU A 120 7.57 4.71 -23.13
CA GLU A 120 8.08 3.34 -23.11
C GLU A 120 7.05 2.35 -23.69
N CYS A 121 5.76 2.62 -23.48
CA CYS A 121 4.67 1.81 -24.01
C CYS A 121 4.33 2.09 -25.49
N ARG A 122 5.01 3.03 -26.16
CA ARG A 122 4.73 3.34 -27.58
C ARG A 122 5.11 2.16 -28.51
N PRO A 123 4.40 2.00 -29.65
CA PRO A 123 3.20 2.74 -30.06
C PRO A 123 1.95 2.33 -29.26
N LEU A 124 1.17 3.33 -28.83
CA LEU A 124 -0.06 3.14 -28.07
C LEU A 124 -1.29 3.05 -28.99
N PRO A 125 -2.37 2.37 -28.58
CA PRO A 125 -3.68 2.50 -29.20
C PRO A 125 -4.17 3.95 -29.15
N SER A 126 -4.90 4.38 -30.17
CA SER A 126 -5.39 5.76 -30.29
C SER A 126 -6.30 6.20 -29.13
N GLN A 127 -6.88 5.24 -28.40
CA GLN A 127 -7.74 5.48 -27.24
C GLN A 127 -6.97 5.68 -25.93
N ILE A 128 -5.64 5.49 -25.92
CA ILE A 128 -4.80 5.59 -24.72
C ILE A 128 -3.84 6.77 -24.88
N THR A 129 -3.84 7.66 -23.89
CA THR A 129 -2.99 8.86 -23.92
C THR A 129 -1.93 8.89 -22.83
N ARG A 130 -2.15 8.18 -21.71
CA ARG A 130 -1.22 8.10 -20.60
C ARG A 130 -1.23 6.70 -20.01
N VAL A 131 -0.03 6.25 -19.61
CA VAL A 131 0.15 5.04 -18.79
C VAL A 131 1.04 5.35 -17.59
N SER A 132 0.60 4.96 -16.40
CA SER A 132 1.41 5.02 -15.16
C SER A 132 1.37 3.67 -14.47
N TYR A 133 2.43 3.31 -13.75
CA TYR A 133 2.55 2.01 -13.09
C TYR A 133 3.10 2.14 -11.67
N PHE A 134 2.45 1.44 -10.73
CA PHE A 134 2.86 1.37 -9.34
C PHE A 134 2.74 -0.07 -8.87
N ALA A 135 3.63 -0.52 -8.00
CA ALA A 135 3.52 -1.85 -7.42
C ALA A 135 4.20 -1.95 -6.06
N VAL A 136 3.68 -2.87 -5.24
CA VAL A 136 4.29 -3.32 -3.99
C VAL A 136 4.42 -4.83 -4.03
N PHE A 137 5.51 -5.32 -3.42
CA PHE A 137 5.90 -6.72 -3.39
C PHE A 137 6.35 -7.08 -1.98
N ASP A 138 5.65 -8.00 -1.33
CA ASP A 138 6.03 -8.52 -0.01
C ASP A 138 6.71 -9.88 -0.19
N GLY A 139 8.03 -9.90 0.06
CA GLY A 139 8.87 -11.08 -0.11
C GLY A 139 8.82 -12.02 1.10
N HIS A 140 8.88 -13.33 0.84
CA HIS A 140 8.99 -14.37 1.87
C HIS A 140 9.97 -15.47 1.45
N GLY A 141 10.61 -16.12 2.42
CA GLY A 141 11.65 -17.11 2.14
C GLY A 141 12.94 -16.50 1.56
N GLY A 142 13.04 -15.17 1.55
CA GLY A 142 14.15 -14.38 1.04
C GLY A 142 13.70 -13.23 0.13
N VAL A 143 14.61 -12.28 -0.11
CA VAL A 143 14.33 -11.03 -0.84
C VAL A 143 14.39 -11.15 -2.36
N ARG A 144 14.78 -12.32 -2.91
CA ARG A 144 15.09 -12.41 -4.34
C ARG A 144 13.85 -12.31 -5.21
N ALA A 145 12.75 -12.92 -4.80
CA ALA A 145 11.50 -12.92 -5.57
C ALA A 145 10.89 -11.52 -5.67
N SER A 146 10.80 -10.79 -4.55
CA SER A 146 10.25 -9.42 -4.52
C SER A 146 11.12 -8.44 -5.31
N LYS A 147 12.46 -8.52 -5.17
CA LYS A 147 13.38 -7.75 -6.00
C LYS A 147 13.28 -8.09 -7.48
N PHE A 148 13.17 -9.37 -7.83
CA PHE A 148 13.02 -9.80 -9.21
C PHE A 148 11.72 -9.25 -9.80
N ALA A 149 10.60 -9.34 -9.08
CA ALA A 149 9.33 -8.78 -9.51
C ALA A 149 9.42 -7.26 -9.69
N ALA A 150 10.02 -6.54 -8.74
CA ALA A 150 10.21 -5.09 -8.85
C ALA A 150 11.06 -4.68 -10.06
N GLN A 151 12.06 -5.48 -10.43
CA GLN A 151 12.92 -5.20 -11.57
C GLN A 151 12.29 -5.56 -12.93
N ASN A 152 11.49 -6.62 -13.00
CA ASN A 152 11.11 -7.22 -14.28
C ASN A 152 9.62 -7.08 -14.63
N LEU A 153 8.72 -7.03 -13.64
CA LEU A 153 7.28 -7.08 -13.90
C LEU A 153 6.80 -5.90 -14.77
N HIS A 154 7.24 -4.68 -14.46
CA HIS A 154 6.91 -3.48 -15.24
C HIS A 154 7.58 -3.48 -16.64
N GLN A 155 8.79 -4.02 -16.75
CA GLN A 155 9.49 -4.14 -18.04
C GLN A 155 8.76 -5.11 -18.97
N ASN A 156 8.31 -6.24 -18.43
CA ASN A 156 7.52 -7.22 -19.17
C ASN A 156 6.15 -6.64 -19.56
N LEU A 157 5.55 -5.82 -18.68
CA LEU A 157 4.32 -5.09 -18.98
C LEU A 157 4.51 -4.16 -20.18
N ILE A 158 5.54 -3.33 -20.15
CA ILE A 158 5.86 -2.38 -21.23
C ILE A 158 6.04 -3.10 -22.56
N LYS A 159 6.81 -4.19 -22.58
CA LYS A 159 7.05 -4.99 -23.80
C LYS A 159 5.77 -5.59 -24.38
N LYS A 160 4.86 -6.04 -23.51
CA LYS A 160 3.58 -6.68 -23.86
C LYS A 160 2.42 -5.68 -23.96
N PHE A 161 2.66 -4.40 -23.73
CA PHE A 161 1.58 -3.41 -23.70
C PHE A 161 0.85 -3.39 -25.05
N PRO A 162 -0.48 -3.21 -25.08
CA PRO A 162 -1.24 -3.23 -26.32
C PRO A 162 -0.69 -2.25 -27.36
N LYS A 163 -0.58 -2.68 -28.62
CA LYS A 163 -0.10 -1.86 -29.74
C LYS A 163 -1.13 -1.88 -30.87
N GLY A 164 -1.26 -0.75 -31.57
CA GLY A 164 -2.19 -0.61 -32.68
C GLY A 164 -3.66 -0.51 -32.26
N GLU A 165 -4.58 -0.76 -33.19
CA GLU A 165 -6.01 -0.66 -32.91
C GLU A 165 -6.49 -1.80 -32.00
N VAL A 166 -7.17 -1.44 -30.91
CA VAL A 166 -7.79 -2.39 -29.99
C VAL A 166 -9.31 -2.21 -29.99
N VAL A 167 -10.02 -3.33 -30.05
CA VAL A 167 -11.49 -3.36 -30.00
C VAL A 167 -12.01 -3.00 -28.61
N SER A 168 -11.28 -3.42 -27.57
CA SER A 168 -11.61 -3.12 -26.17
C SER A 168 -10.32 -2.93 -25.38
N VAL A 169 -10.05 -1.68 -24.97
CA VAL A 169 -8.91 -1.34 -24.12
C VAL A 169 -8.94 -2.17 -22.84
N GLU A 170 -10.08 -2.23 -22.17
CA GLU A 170 -10.24 -2.94 -20.89
C GLU A 170 -9.86 -4.43 -20.98
N LYS A 171 -10.43 -5.17 -21.95
CA LYS A 171 -10.12 -6.59 -22.13
C LYS A 171 -8.65 -6.81 -22.48
N THR A 172 -8.08 -5.92 -23.28
CA THR A 172 -6.70 -6.05 -23.75
C THR A 172 -5.71 -5.75 -22.62
N VAL A 173 -5.96 -4.72 -21.81
CA VAL A 173 -5.16 -4.38 -20.62
C VAL A 173 -5.23 -5.49 -19.57
N LYS A 174 -6.43 -6.03 -19.28
CA LYS A 174 -6.58 -7.16 -18.34
C LYS A 174 -5.78 -8.40 -18.79
N ARG A 175 -5.84 -8.75 -20.08
CA ARG A 175 -5.05 -9.84 -20.65
C ARG A 175 -3.55 -9.56 -20.58
N CYS A 176 -3.13 -8.33 -20.92
CA CYS A 176 -1.74 -7.90 -20.83
C CYS A 176 -1.18 -8.08 -19.41
N LEU A 177 -1.93 -7.65 -18.38
CA LEU A 177 -1.55 -7.86 -16.97
C LEU A 177 -1.41 -9.35 -16.65
N LEU A 178 -2.40 -10.17 -16.99
CA LEU A 178 -2.36 -11.62 -16.75
C LEU A 178 -1.12 -12.27 -17.37
N ASP A 179 -0.86 -11.97 -18.66
CA ASP A 179 0.27 -12.55 -19.40
C ASP A 179 1.61 -12.05 -18.87
N THR A 180 1.65 -10.82 -18.36
CA THR A 180 2.85 -10.23 -17.75
C THR A 180 3.21 -10.90 -16.44
N PHE A 181 2.22 -11.14 -15.57
CA PHE A 181 2.43 -11.85 -14.30
C PHE A 181 2.92 -13.27 -14.55
N LYS A 182 2.24 -14.02 -15.42
CA LYS A 182 2.65 -15.40 -15.78
C LYS A 182 4.07 -15.43 -16.32
N HIS A 183 4.39 -14.55 -17.27
CA HIS A 183 5.71 -14.53 -17.87
C HIS A 183 6.81 -14.21 -16.84
N THR A 184 6.57 -13.23 -15.96
CA THR A 184 7.54 -12.84 -14.94
C THR A 184 7.76 -13.96 -13.91
N ASP A 185 6.69 -14.66 -13.52
CA ASP A 185 6.77 -15.83 -12.65
C ASP A 185 7.57 -16.97 -13.29
N GLU A 186 7.31 -17.29 -14.55
CA GLU A 186 8.06 -18.29 -15.31
C GLU A 186 9.55 -17.96 -15.41
N GLU A 187 9.92 -16.68 -15.61
CA GLU A 187 11.31 -16.24 -15.63
C GLU A 187 11.98 -16.41 -14.27
N PHE A 188 11.30 -16.01 -13.18
CA PHE A 188 11.82 -16.19 -11.84
C PHE A 188 11.99 -17.66 -11.48
N LEU A 189 11.02 -18.52 -11.79
CA LEU A 189 11.09 -19.97 -11.54
C LEU A 189 12.26 -20.63 -12.27
N LYS A 190 12.54 -20.22 -13.51
CA LYS A 190 13.71 -20.68 -14.27
C LYS A 190 15.00 -20.26 -13.57
N GLN A 191 15.08 -19.01 -13.12
CA GLN A 191 16.25 -18.52 -12.40
C GLN A 191 16.42 -19.25 -11.05
N ALA A 192 15.38 -19.35 -10.25
CA ALA A 192 15.38 -19.98 -8.92
C ALA A 192 15.77 -21.47 -8.96
N SER A 193 15.24 -22.21 -9.94
CA SER A 193 15.54 -23.65 -10.11
C SER A 193 16.94 -23.94 -10.65
N SER A 194 17.58 -22.96 -11.32
CA SER A 194 18.97 -23.10 -11.81
C SER A 194 20.04 -23.07 -10.71
N GLN A 195 19.67 -22.69 -9.49
CA GLN A 195 20.58 -22.44 -8.38
C GLN A 195 20.79 -23.69 -7.52
N LYS A 196 21.92 -23.74 -6.80
CA LYS A 196 22.27 -24.87 -5.92
C LYS A 196 22.68 -24.35 -4.53
N PRO A 197 21.86 -24.54 -3.48
CA PRO A 197 20.50 -25.10 -3.50
C PRO A 197 19.52 -24.21 -4.27
N ALA A 198 18.43 -24.81 -4.76
CA ALA A 198 17.36 -24.07 -5.43
C ALA A 198 16.77 -23.03 -4.47
N TRP A 199 16.50 -21.84 -4.98
CA TRP A 199 15.86 -20.79 -4.19
C TRP A 199 14.43 -21.17 -3.85
N LYS A 200 14.00 -20.80 -2.65
CA LYS A 200 12.63 -21.02 -2.14
C LYS A 200 11.90 -19.71 -1.84
N ASP A 201 12.45 -18.60 -2.32
CA ASP A 201 11.87 -17.28 -2.20
C ASP A 201 10.54 -17.23 -2.96
N GLY A 202 9.60 -16.50 -2.41
CA GLY A 202 8.36 -16.10 -3.06
C GLY A 202 8.05 -14.65 -2.76
N SER A 203 7.06 -14.10 -3.45
CA SER A 203 6.61 -12.73 -3.23
C SER A 203 5.13 -12.60 -3.51
N THR A 204 4.46 -11.74 -2.77
CA THR A 204 3.19 -11.15 -3.24
C THR A 204 3.48 -10.18 -4.39
N ALA A 205 2.44 -9.77 -5.10
CA ALA A 205 2.49 -8.68 -6.05
C ALA A 205 1.13 -7.99 -6.15
N THR A 206 1.05 -6.74 -5.70
CA THR A 206 -0.09 -5.85 -5.93
C THR A 206 0.36 -4.72 -6.83
N CYS A 207 -0.20 -4.65 -8.04
CA CYS A 207 0.12 -3.58 -8.98
C CYS A 207 -1.10 -2.76 -9.38
N VAL A 208 -0.85 -1.48 -9.63
CA VAL A 208 -1.81 -0.51 -10.16
C VAL A 208 -1.25 0.00 -11.48
N LEU A 209 -1.97 -0.30 -12.56
CA LEU A 209 -1.73 0.27 -13.87
C LEU A 209 -2.82 1.31 -14.13
N ALA A 210 -2.43 2.59 -14.16
CA ALA A 210 -3.33 3.67 -14.55
C ALA A 210 -3.24 3.88 -16.06
N VAL A 211 -4.34 3.65 -16.77
CA VAL A 211 -4.47 3.93 -18.20
C VAL A 211 -5.48 5.04 -18.33
N ASP A 212 -5.00 6.24 -18.70
CA ASP A 212 -5.76 7.48 -18.55
C ASP A 212 -6.43 7.51 -17.15
N ASN A 213 -7.70 7.87 -17.06
CA ASN A 213 -8.42 8.00 -15.79
C ASN A 213 -8.99 6.66 -15.26
N ILE A 214 -8.55 5.51 -15.77
CA ILE A 214 -8.98 4.18 -15.32
C ILE A 214 -7.83 3.46 -14.62
N LEU A 215 -8.09 2.95 -13.42
CA LEU A 215 -7.14 2.13 -12.67
C LEU A 215 -7.42 0.64 -12.89
N TYR A 216 -6.41 -0.09 -13.32
CA TYR A 216 -6.41 -1.54 -13.41
C TYR A 216 -5.53 -2.09 -12.28
N ILE A 217 -6.15 -2.81 -11.34
CA ILE A 217 -5.47 -3.38 -10.18
C ILE A 217 -5.34 -4.88 -10.39
N ALA A 218 -4.12 -5.39 -10.37
CA ALA A 218 -3.87 -6.83 -10.33
C ALA A 218 -3.23 -7.18 -8.98
N ASN A 219 -3.82 -8.14 -8.28
CA ASN A 219 -3.40 -8.55 -6.95
C ASN A 219 -3.16 -10.06 -6.91
N LEU A 220 -1.96 -10.45 -6.48
CA LEU A 220 -1.57 -11.83 -6.24
C LEU A 220 -0.94 -11.93 -4.85
N GLY A 221 -1.64 -12.56 -3.91
CA GLY A 221 -1.25 -12.62 -2.50
C GLY A 221 -2.18 -11.77 -1.61
N ASP A 222 -1.66 -11.36 -0.47
CA ASP A 222 -2.40 -10.76 0.65
C ASP A 222 -2.08 -9.28 0.92
N SER A 223 -1.13 -8.68 0.18
CA SER A 223 -0.94 -7.22 0.12
C SER A 223 -2.20 -6.52 -0.45
N ARG A 224 -2.42 -5.23 -0.10
CA ARG A 224 -3.60 -4.44 -0.51
C ARG A 224 -3.32 -2.96 -0.70
#